data_AF-A0A450VQT0-F1
#
_entry.id   AF-A0A450VQT0-F1
#
_cell.length_a   1.000
_cell.length_b   1.000
_cell.length_c   1.000
_cell.angle_alpha   90.00
_cell.angle_beta   90.00
_cell.angle_gamma   90.00
#
_symmetry.space_group_name_H-M   'P 1'
#
loop_
_entity.id
_entity.type
_entity.pdbx_description
1 polymer ?
#
loop_
_entity_poly.entity_id
_entity_poly.type
_entity_poly.pdbx_seq_one_letter_code
_entity_poly.pdbx_strand_id
1 'polypeptide(L)'
;EGIPKTLNADFYFAHPHASWERGLNENTNGLIRQYFPKGSDFTKITLVETRSVMDKLNNRPRKCLGMDTPNQLFFNIDPTVALAT
;
A
#
# COMPACT_ATOMS: atom_id res chain seq x y z
N GLU A 1 2.21 -26.13 -13.13
CA GLU A 1 1.82 -24.87 -13.78
C GLU A 1 2.09 -23.73 -12.82
N GLY A 2 2.55 -22.56 -13.29
CA GLY A 2 2.94 -21.46 -12.42
C GLY A 2 1.75 -20.62 -11.94
N ILE A 3 1.91 -19.92 -10.81
CA ILE A 3 0.96 -18.97 -10.23
C ILE A 3 0.30 -18.04 -11.29
N PRO A 4 1.01 -17.48 -12.29
CA PRO A 4 0.42 -16.58 -13.28
C PRO A 4 -0.66 -17.23 -14.15
N LYS A 5 -0.44 -18.49 -14.55
CA LYS A 5 -1.40 -19.24 -15.40
C LYS A 5 -2.68 -19.54 -14.62
N THR A 6 -2.57 -19.82 -13.33
CA THR A 6 -3.73 -20.06 -12.45
C THR A 6 -4.54 -18.78 -12.22
N LEU A 7 -3.88 -17.62 -12.09
CA LEU A 7 -4.53 -16.34 -11.81
C LEU A 7 -4.97 -15.58 -13.07
N ASN A 8 -4.67 -16.09 -14.27
CA ASN A 8 -4.88 -15.39 -15.55
C ASN A 8 -4.35 -13.95 -15.50
N ALA A 9 -3.12 -13.79 -15.03
CA ALA A 9 -2.50 -12.49 -14.81
C ALA A 9 -1.08 -12.43 -15.40
N ASP A 10 -0.72 -11.26 -15.92
CA ASP A 10 0.64 -10.98 -16.39
C ASP A 10 1.60 -10.82 -15.20
N PHE A 11 2.85 -11.23 -15.40
CA PHE A 11 3.88 -11.17 -14.38
C PHE A 11 5.10 -10.39 -14.88
N TYR A 12 5.60 -9.47 -14.06
CA TYR A 12 6.72 -8.61 -14.38
C TYR A 12 7.76 -8.67 -13.25
N PHE A 13 9.04 -8.72 -13.62
CA PHE A 13 10.17 -8.59 -12.70
C PHE A 13 10.89 -7.26 -12.95
N ALA A 14 11.38 -6.66 -11.87
CA ALA A 14 12.32 -5.55 -11.98
C ALA A 14 13.71 -6.10 -12.38
N HIS A 15 14.46 -5.32 -13.13
CA HIS A 15 15.83 -5.64 -13.50
C HIS A 15 16.73 -5.69 -12.25
N PRO A 16 17.75 -6.59 -12.24
CA PRO A 16 18.73 -6.60 -11.16
C PRO A 16 19.37 -5.22 -10.96
N HIS A 17 19.51 -4.81 -9.70
CA HIS A 17 20.03 -3.50 -9.29
C HIS A 17 19.22 -2.26 -9.76
N ALA A 18 18.02 -2.45 -10.30
CA ALA A 18 17.13 -1.38 -10.74
C ALA A 18 16.05 -1.04 -9.70
N SER A 19 16.46 -0.57 -8.52
CA SER A 19 15.52 -0.27 -7.42
C SER A 19 14.47 0.80 -7.77
N TRP A 20 14.78 1.69 -8.73
CA TRP A 20 13.87 2.73 -9.21
C TRP A 20 12.61 2.17 -9.90
N GLU A 21 12.66 0.96 -10.46
CA GLU A 21 11.50 0.31 -11.07
C GLU A 21 10.45 -0.12 -10.03
N ARG A 22 10.80 -0.04 -8.74
CA ARG A 22 9.92 -0.34 -7.60
C ARG A 22 9.75 0.85 -6.66
N GLY A 23 9.98 2.07 -7.14
CA GLY A 23 9.98 3.28 -6.29
C GLY A 23 8.71 3.45 -5.45
N LEU A 24 7.53 3.13 -6.01
CA LEU A 24 6.26 3.20 -5.28
C LEU A 24 6.17 2.16 -4.15
N ASN A 25 6.69 0.96 -4.36
CA ASN A 25 6.71 -0.09 -3.33
C ASN A 25 7.61 0.32 -2.17
N GLU A 26 8.77 0.91 -2.45
CA GLU A 26 9.67 1.43 -1.42
C GLU A 26 9.07 2.60 -0.64
N ASN A 27 8.38 3.53 -1.34
CA ASN A 27 7.63 4.59 -0.67
C ASN A 27 6.55 4.02 0.25
N THR A 28 5.79 3.04 -0.22
CA THR A 28 4.70 2.39 0.55
C THR A 28 5.25 1.65 1.76
N ASN A 29 6.36 0.92 1.62
CA ASN A 29 7.07 0.29 2.72
C ASN A 29 7.48 1.30 3.79
N GLY A 30 8.00 2.47 3.38
CA GLY A 30 8.33 3.57 4.29
C GLY A 30 7.14 4.05 5.11
N LEU A 31 5.94 4.11 4.53
CA LEU A 31 4.72 4.49 5.24
C LEU A 31 4.25 3.42 6.22
N ILE A 32 4.34 2.15 5.85
CA ILE A 32 4.02 1.03 6.74
C ILE A 32 4.95 1.07 7.97
N ARG A 33 6.23 1.42 7.77
CA ARG A 33 7.21 1.57 8.86
C ARG A 33 6.93 2.72 9.83
N GLN A 34 6.03 3.66 9.51
CA GLN A 34 5.53 4.64 10.48
C GLN A 34 4.65 3.99 11.56
N TYR A 35 4.04 2.84 11.26
CA TYR A 35 3.18 2.09 12.18
C TYR A 35 3.87 0.86 12.78
N PHE A 36 4.76 0.21 12.00
CA PHE A 36 5.56 -0.93 12.45
C PHE A 36 7.06 -0.62 12.31
N PRO A 37 7.66 0.07 13.29
CA PRO A 37 9.05 0.50 13.23
C PRO A 37 10.03 -0.63 12.94
N LYS A 38 11.26 -0.26 12.54
CA LYS A 38 12.32 -1.25 12.34
C LYS A 38 12.58 -2.00 13.65
N GLY A 39 12.69 -3.33 13.57
CA GLY A 39 12.85 -4.19 14.75
C GLY A 39 11.53 -4.71 15.35
N SER A 40 10.37 -4.26 14.85
CA SER A 40 9.09 -4.89 15.20
C SER A 40 9.09 -6.37 14.80
N ASP A 41 8.64 -7.22 15.71
CA ASP A 41 8.40 -8.63 15.48
C ASP A 41 7.05 -8.79 14.77
N PHE A 42 7.09 -9.11 13.47
CA PHE A 42 5.89 -9.23 12.65
C PHE A 42 5.02 -10.43 13.03
N THR A 43 5.55 -11.41 13.76
CA THR A 43 4.75 -12.55 14.26
C THR A 43 3.78 -12.15 15.36
N LYS A 44 4.02 -11.01 16.01
CA LYS A 44 3.17 -10.45 17.07
C LYS A 44 2.14 -9.45 16.56
N ILE A 45 2.24 -9.05 15.29
CA ILE A 45 1.29 -8.12 14.68
C ILE A 45 0.01 -8.87 14.37
N THR A 46 -1.09 -8.42 14.94
CA THR A 46 -2.39 -9.02 14.72
C THR A 46 -2.97 -8.64 13.36
N LEU A 47 -3.90 -9.45 12.87
CA LEU A 47 -4.66 -9.11 11.67
C LEU A 47 -5.48 -7.83 11.84
N VAL A 48 -5.94 -7.53 13.05
CA VAL A 48 -6.69 -6.31 13.37
C VAL A 48 -5.81 -5.07 13.23
N GLU A 49 -4.60 -5.10 13.77
CA GLU A 49 -3.62 -4.01 13.60
C GLU A 49 -3.24 -3.82 12.13
N THR A 50 -3.01 -4.93 11.43
CA THR A 50 -2.70 -4.92 9.98
C THR A 50 -3.80 -4.24 9.18
N ARG A 51 -5.07 -4.61 9.42
CA ARG A 51 -6.23 -3.98 8.77
C ARG A 51 -6.34 -2.51 9.13
N SER A 52 -6.16 -2.15 10.41
CA SER A 52 -6.21 -0.74 10.83
C SER A 52 -5.18 0.12 10.10
N VAL A 53 -3.96 -0.37 9.93
CA VAL A 53 -2.91 0.34 9.17
C VAL A 53 -3.26 0.41 7.68
N MET A 54 -3.75 -0.68 7.10
CA MET A 54 -4.21 -0.71 5.71
C MET A 54 -5.31 0.33 5.45
N ASP A 55 -6.33 0.37 6.30
CA ASP A 55 -7.44 1.31 6.19
C ASP A 55 -6.96 2.76 6.30
N LYS A 56 -6.05 3.04 7.25
CA LYS A 56 -5.44 4.37 7.37
C LYS A 56 -4.67 4.76 6.11
N LEU A 57 -3.90 3.86 5.52
CA LEU A 57 -3.08 4.15 4.34
C LEU A 57 -3.91 4.32 3.06
N ASN A 58 -4.97 3.52 2.90
CA ASN A 58 -5.87 3.56 1.75
C ASN A 58 -6.87 4.73 1.80
N ASN A 59 -7.16 5.23 3.00
CA ASN A 59 -7.94 6.46 3.21
C ASN A 59 -7.07 7.69 3.47
N ARG A 60 -5.74 7.63 3.25
CA ARG A 60 -4.84 8.78 3.42
C ARG A 60 -4.80 9.62 2.14
N PRO A 61 -5.21 10.90 2.17
CA PRO A 61 -5.05 11.84 1.06
C PRO A 61 -3.61 11.89 0.54
N ARG A 62 -3.44 11.86 -0.79
CA ARG A 62 -2.11 11.87 -1.42
C ARG A 62 -1.94 13.10 -2.31
N LYS A 63 -0.85 13.85 -2.09
CA LYS A 63 -0.53 15.03 -2.92
C LYS A 63 -0.39 14.68 -4.41
N CYS A 64 0.16 13.51 -4.74
CA CYS A 64 0.28 13.06 -6.13
C CYS A 64 -1.07 12.72 -6.79
N LEU A 65 -2.14 12.59 -6.00
CA LEU A 65 -3.50 12.32 -6.45
C LEU A 65 -4.40 13.56 -6.30
N GLY A 66 -3.84 14.77 -6.21
CA GLY A 66 -4.66 15.98 -6.01
C GLY A 66 -5.32 16.05 -4.62
N MET A 67 -4.79 15.33 -3.63
CA MET A 67 -5.36 15.12 -2.29
C MET A 67 -6.49 14.09 -2.20
N ASP A 68 -6.82 13.41 -3.30
CA ASP A 68 -7.71 12.25 -3.22
C ASP A 68 -7.03 11.06 -2.52
N THR A 69 -7.85 10.18 -1.97
CA THR A 69 -7.40 8.92 -1.38
C THR A 69 -7.35 7.79 -2.42
N PRO A 70 -6.50 6.78 -2.23
CA PRO A 70 -6.51 5.57 -3.07
C PRO A 70 -7.89 4.90 -3.17
N ASN A 71 -8.64 4.85 -2.07
CA ASN A 71 -9.98 4.26 -2.06
C ASN A 71 -10.99 5.05 -2.89
N GLN A 72 -10.90 6.38 -2.90
CA GLN A 72 -11.74 7.23 -3.75
C GLN A 72 -11.49 6.94 -5.22
N LEU A 73 -10.23 6.92 -5.65
CA LEU A 73 -9.92 6.75 -7.08
C LEU A 73 -10.14 5.33 -7.60
N PHE A 74 -9.85 4.31 -6.78
CA PHE A 74 -9.86 2.93 -7.24
C PHE A 74 -11.21 2.24 -7.00
N PHE A 75 -11.91 2.59 -5.92
CA PHE A 75 -13.16 1.93 -5.52
C PHE A 75 -14.36 2.88 -5.47
N ASN A 76 -14.19 4.18 -5.77
CA ASN A 76 -15.23 5.20 -5.63
C ASN A 76 -15.87 5.21 -4.22
N ILE A 77 -15.05 4.92 -3.20
CA ILE A 77 -15.47 4.99 -1.80
C ILE A 77 -15.12 6.39 -1.31
N ASP A 78 -16.08 7.11 -0.73
CA ASP A 78 -15.87 8.41 -0.10
C ASP A 78 -15.77 8.27 1.43
N PRO A 79 -14.59 7.93 1.97
CA PRO A 79 -14.38 7.88 3.40
C PRO A 79 -14.45 9.29 3.99
N THR A 80 -15.02 9.44 5.18
CA THR A 80 -14.83 10.65 5.98
C THR A 80 -13.36 10.77 6.36
N VAL A 81 -12.63 11.63 5.65
CA VAL A 81 -11.21 11.91 5.91
C VAL A 81 -11.06 13.30 6.50
N ALA A 82 -10.10 13.45 7.41
CA ALA A 82 -9.90 14.70 8.16
C ALA A 82 -9.56 15.93 7.30
N LEU A 83 -9.26 15.74 6.01
CA LEU A 83 -8.90 16.79 5.05
C LEU A 83 -9.92 16.92 3.90
N ALA A 84 -11.04 16.18 3.92
CA ALA A 84 -12.13 16.42 2.98
C ALA A 84 -12.83 17.72 3.43
N THR A 85 -12.63 18.78 2.66
CA THR A 85 -13.38 20.04 2.77
C THR A 85 -14.80 19.87 2.28
#